data_AF-A0AAQ3SRV3-F1
#
_entry.id   AF-A0AAQ3SRV3-F1
#
_cell.length_a   1.000
_cell.length_b   1.000
_cell.length_c   1.000
_cell.angle_alpha   90.00
_cell.angle_beta   90.00
_cell.angle_gamma   90.00
#
_symmetry.space_group_name_H-M   'P 1'
#
loop_
_entity.id
_entity.type
_entity.pdbx_description
1 polymer ?
#
loop_
_entity_poly.entity_id
_entity_poly.type
_entity_poly.pdbx_seq_one_letter_code
_entity_poly.pdbx_strand_id
1 'polypeptide(L)'
;MKNQCQVTPYAVCTDIRDYSYVGHTYGYDDSFIHKEILESANCFTVACDVFVYKESPLSDDLLQELMDSDIDDVVVFQVGGKKFGAHKCVLAARLPVLGAELSKGTTAGDSCTRIDGVLPQVFMSLLHFAYTGFLVYMDGVEEPMMAEHLLAAADRFSTEELKLICEEKLIRVLNDDTAAKILKLAVRHRSSFLREACIDFLEEAACLQAAMAMD
;
A
#
# COMPACT_ATOMS: atom_id res chain seq x y z
N MET A 1 -14.37 -45.44 11.95
CA MET A 1 -13.01 -45.72 11.44
C MET A 1 -12.52 -44.53 10.63
N LYS A 2 -11.72 -43.64 11.24
CA LYS A 2 -10.77 -42.76 10.54
C LYS A 2 -9.52 -42.77 11.40
N ASN A 3 -8.49 -43.51 10.96
CA ASN A 3 -7.17 -43.43 11.57
C ASN A 3 -6.64 -42.03 11.27
N GLN A 4 -6.74 -41.12 12.24
CA GLN A 4 -5.95 -39.89 12.22
C GLN A 4 -4.51 -40.31 12.48
N CYS A 5 -3.72 -40.34 11.42
CA CYS A 5 -2.27 -40.41 11.52
C CYS A 5 -1.83 -39.10 12.21
N GLN A 6 -1.50 -39.17 13.51
CA GLN A 6 -0.87 -38.06 14.22
C GLN A 6 0.56 -37.94 13.69
N VAL A 7 0.74 -37.17 12.61
CA VAL A 7 2.06 -36.71 12.21
C VAL A 7 2.41 -35.54 13.11
N THR A 8 3.57 -35.59 13.76
CA THR A 8 4.09 -34.51 14.60
C THR A 8 4.20 -33.22 13.78
N PRO A 9 3.72 -32.05 14.25
CA PRO A 9 3.90 -30.80 13.53
C PRO A 9 5.40 -30.51 13.39
N TYR A 10 5.87 -30.35 12.15
CA TYR A 10 7.23 -29.92 11.85
C TYR A 10 7.16 -28.48 11.35
N ALA A 11 7.85 -27.56 12.02
CA ALA A 11 7.89 -26.15 11.67
C ALA A 11 9.35 -25.69 11.59
N VAL A 12 9.68 -24.95 10.52
CA VAL A 12 11.00 -24.37 10.31
C VAL A 12 10.80 -22.93 9.89
N CYS A 13 11.59 -22.03 10.48
CA CYS A 13 11.66 -20.63 10.09
C CYS A 13 12.97 -20.41 9.33
N THR A 14 12.91 -19.74 8.19
CA THR A 14 14.11 -19.27 7.49
C THR A 14 14.55 -17.93 8.04
N ASP A 15 15.85 -17.60 7.92
CA ASP A 15 16.32 -16.25 8.21
C ASP A 15 15.60 -15.20 7.34
N ILE A 16 15.58 -13.94 7.80
CA ILE A 16 15.12 -12.81 6.99
C ILE A 16 16.04 -12.67 5.78
N ARG A 17 15.46 -12.61 4.59
CA ARG A 17 16.17 -12.48 3.32
C ARG A 17 15.64 -11.27 2.55
N ASP A 18 16.54 -10.57 1.86
CA ASP A 18 16.20 -9.46 0.97
C ASP A 18 15.78 -10.02 -0.41
N TYR A 19 14.61 -9.58 -0.89
CA TYR A 19 14.01 -9.99 -2.16
C TYR A 19 14.16 -8.90 -3.23
N SER A 20 15.30 -8.21 -3.25
CA SER A 20 15.57 -7.06 -4.12
C SER A 20 15.58 -7.35 -5.64
N TYR A 21 15.44 -8.61 -6.07
CA TYR A 21 15.46 -9.01 -7.48
C TYR A 21 14.30 -9.94 -7.88
N VAL A 22 13.61 -9.57 -8.96
CA VAL A 22 12.52 -10.38 -9.55
C VAL A 22 13.08 -11.67 -10.15
N GLY A 23 12.44 -12.81 -9.82
CA GLY A 23 12.75 -14.12 -10.41
C GLY A 23 13.59 -15.06 -9.56
N HIS A 24 14.00 -14.64 -8.36
CA HIS A 24 14.63 -15.55 -7.41
C HIS A 24 13.57 -16.37 -6.65
N THR A 25 13.72 -17.69 -6.68
CA THR A 25 13.01 -18.61 -5.78
C THR A 25 13.91 -18.91 -4.60
N TYR A 26 13.36 -18.87 -3.39
CA TYR A 26 14.05 -19.27 -2.17
C TYR A 26 13.28 -20.39 -1.50
N GLY A 27 14.02 -21.31 -0.91
CA GLY A 27 13.47 -22.48 -0.23
C GLY A 27 14.56 -23.14 0.60
N TYR A 28 14.37 -24.41 0.92
CA TYR A 28 15.37 -25.19 1.63
C TYR A 28 16.26 -25.91 0.63
N ASP A 29 17.56 -25.59 0.62
CA ASP A 29 18.52 -26.16 -0.33
C ASP A 29 18.85 -27.63 -0.02
N ASP A 30 18.87 -28.01 1.26
CA ASP A 30 19.36 -29.33 1.70
C ASP A 30 18.25 -30.29 2.18
N SER A 31 17.31 -29.84 3.02
CA SER A 31 16.11 -30.63 3.34
C SER A 31 15.02 -29.79 4.01
N PHE A 32 13.84 -29.68 3.38
CA PHE A 32 12.64 -29.16 4.03
C PHE A 32 12.02 -30.18 5.00
N ILE A 33 11.92 -31.44 4.60
CA ILE A 33 11.43 -32.54 5.43
C ILE A 33 12.04 -33.86 4.97
N HIS A 34 12.41 -34.74 5.91
CA HIS A 34 12.94 -36.06 5.56
C HIS A 34 11.86 -36.93 4.91
N LYS A 35 12.22 -37.58 3.79
CA LYS A 35 11.32 -38.42 2.99
C LYS A 35 10.62 -39.52 3.81
N GLU A 36 11.34 -40.16 4.74
CA GLU A 36 10.82 -41.22 5.60
C GLU A 36 9.61 -40.77 6.44
N ILE A 37 9.56 -39.48 6.81
CA ILE A 37 8.43 -38.89 7.55
C ILE A 37 7.19 -38.82 6.66
N LEU A 38 7.35 -38.43 5.39
CA LEU A 38 6.25 -38.33 4.44
C LEU A 38 5.75 -39.70 3.97
N GLU A 39 6.64 -40.68 3.81
CA GLU A 39 6.28 -42.04 3.39
C GLU A 39 5.39 -42.77 4.41
N SER A 40 5.42 -42.34 5.68
CA SER A 40 4.56 -42.85 6.73
C SER A 40 3.13 -42.26 6.73
N ALA A 41 2.89 -41.21 5.93
CA ALA A 41 1.64 -40.44 5.93
C ALA A 41 0.88 -40.57 4.59
N ASN A 42 -0.44 -40.71 4.65
CA ASN A 42 -1.30 -40.73 3.46
C ASN A 42 -1.59 -39.33 2.89
N CYS A 43 -1.34 -38.29 3.67
CA CYS A 43 -1.51 -36.89 3.30
C CYS A 43 -0.63 -36.01 4.20
N PHE A 44 -0.19 -34.87 3.70
CA PHE A 44 0.47 -33.82 4.49
C PHE A 44 -0.02 -32.44 4.04
N THR A 45 0.14 -31.44 4.89
CA THR A 45 -0.25 -30.05 4.62
C THR A 45 0.95 -29.16 4.93
N VAL A 46 1.24 -28.21 4.04
CA VAL A 46 2.28 -27.19 4.24
C VAL A 46 1.58 -25.87 4.55
N ALA A 47 1.93 -25.25 5.67
CA ALA A 47 1.58 -23.88 5.99
C ALA A 47 2.83 -23.01 5.78
N CYS A 48 2.67 -21.86 5.13
CA CYS A 48 3.74 -20.91 4.88
C CYS A 48 3.26 -19.52 5.29
N ASP A 49 3.90 -18.94 6.30
CA ASP A 49 3.68 -17.58 6.73
C ASP A 49 4.78 -16.69 6.15
N VAL A 50 4.41 -15.75 5.28
CA VAL A 50 5.34 -14.82 4.64
C VAL A 50 5.25 -13.47 5.34
N PHE A 51 6.36 -13.03 5.94
CA PHE A 51 6.48 -11.72 6.56
C PHE A 51 7.29 -10.79 5.66
N VAL A 52 6.63 -9.77 5.12
CA VAL A 52 7.31 -8.70 4.37
C VAL A 52 7.65 -7.57 5.34
N TYR A 53 8.93 -7.44 5.68
CA TYR A 53 9.42 -6.31 6.47
C TYR A 53 9.68 -5.13 5.53
N LYS A 54 8.91 -4.07 5.68
CA LYS A 54 9.21 -2.79 5.05
C LYS A 54 9.92 -1.94 6.10
N GLU A 55 11.20 -1.64 5.90
CA GLU A 55 11.89 -0.65 6.73
C GLU A 55 11.11 0.67 6.66
N SER A 56 11.01 1.36 7.80
CA SER A 56 10.53 2.74 7.78
C SER A 56 11.42 3.52 6.81
N PRO A 57 10.85 4.27 5.86
CA PRO A 57 11.63 5.00 4.86
C PRO A 57 12.53 6.08 5.48
N LEU A 58 12.26 6.47 6.73
CA LEU A 58 13.15 7.28 7.56
C LEU A 58 13.53 6.44 8.78
N SER A 59 14.83 6.35 9.09
CA SER A 59 15.28 5.74 10.34
C SER A 59 14.70 6.50 11.53
N ASP A 60 14.49 5.80 12.66
CA ASP A 60 14.01 6.45 13.89
C ASP A 60 14.92 7.62 14.30
N ASP A 61 16.23 7.48 14.09
CA ASP A 61 17.21 8.54 14.33
C ASP A 61 16.96 9.78 13.44
N LEU A 62 16.66 9.58 12.15
CA LEU A 62 16.39 10.68 11.22
C LEU A 62 15.03 11.34 11.52
N LEU A 63 14.04 10.56 11.96
CA LEU A 63 12.76 11.10 12.43
C LEU A 63 12.95 11.97 13.67
N GLN A 64 13.79 11.54 14.61
CA GLN A 64 14.13 12.29 15.80
C GLN A 64 14.88 13.59 15.46
N GLU A 65 15.89 13.53 14.59
CA GLU A 65 16.61 14.72 14.10
C GLU A 65 15.67 15.72 13.40
N LEU A 66 14.70 15.24 12.62
CA LEU A 66 13.69 16.08 12.00
C LEU A 66 12.76 16.73 13.02
N MET A 67 12.39 16.01 14.09
CA MET A 67 11.61 16.59 15.18
C MET A 67 12.39 17.65 15.97
N ASP A 68 13.71 17.50 16.03
CA ASP A 68 14.63 18.43 16.69
C ASP A 68 15.12 19.57 15.77
N SER A 69 14.70 19.58 14.49
CA SER A 69 15.10 20.58 13.49
C SER A 69 14.41 21.94 13.67
N ASP A 70 15.06 23.00 13.18
CA ASP A 70 14.59 24.38 13.34
C ASP A 70 13.24 24.64 12.64
N ILE A 71 12.40 25.47 13.28
CA ILE A 71 11.07 25.86 12.77
C ILE A 71 11.16 26.53 11.38
N ASP A 72 12.31 27.13 11.04
CA ASP A 72 12.54 27.81 9.76
C ASP A 72 12.57 26.85 8.54
N ASP A 73 12.76 25.55 8.78
CA ASP A 73 12.70 24.49 7.76
C ASP A 73 11.29 23.88 7.59
N VAL A 74 10.34 24.31 8.40
CA VAL A 74 8.93 23.91 8.33
C VAL A 74 8.15 24.83 7.37
N VAL A 75 7.43 24.22 6.43
CA VAL A 75 6.42 24.92 5.61
C VAL A 75 5.04 24.65 6.18
N VAL A 76 4.20 25.68 6.21
CA VAL A 76 2.80 25.57 6.65
C VAL A 76 1.90 25.48 5.43
N PHE A 77 1.10 24.43 5.35
CA PHE A 77 0.05 24.25 4.35
C PHE A 77 -1.32 24.61 4.90
N GLN A 78 -2.18 25.23 4.08
CA GLN A 78 -3.59 25.39 4.37
C GLN A 78 -4.42 24.44 3.50
N VAL A 79 -5.13 23.50 4.13
CA VAL A 79 -5.94 22.47 3.46
C VAL A 79 -7.32 22.42 4.12
N GLY A 80 -8.38 22.73 3.35
CA GLY A 80 -9.76 22.74 3.87
C GLY A 80 -9.94 23.58 5.14
N GLY A 81 -9.24 24.70 5.25
CA GLY A 81 -9.27 25.60 6.42
C GLY A 81 -8.39 25.17 7.60
N LYS A 82 -7.77 23.98 7.56
CA LYS A 82 -6.81 23.50 8.58
C LYS A 82 -5.37 23.82 8.16
N LYS A 83 -4.48 24.01 9.14
CA LYS A 83 -3.05 24.24 8.93
C LYS A 83 -2.24 22.99 9.24
N PHE A 84 -1.24 22.69 8.41
CA PHE A 84 -0.35 21.54 8.54
C PHE A 84 1.10 21.98 8.37
N GLY A 85 1.97 21.70 9.34
CA GLY A 85 3.42 21.89 9.20
C GLY A 85 4.08 20.65 8.62
N ALA A 86 5.06 20.82 7.72
CA ALA A 86 5.92 19.74 7.25
C ALA A 86 7.30 20.25 6.84
N HIS A 87 8.33 19.40 7.00
CA HIS A 87 9.72 19.75 6.70
C HIS A 87 9.99 19.70 5.19
N LYS A 88 10.62 20.75 4.65
CA LYS A 88 10.93 20.86 3.21
C LYS A 88 11.72 19.66 2.69
N CYS A 89 12.69 19.17 3.46
CA CYS A 89 13.53 18.03 3.10
C CYS A 89 12.71 16.73 2.95
N VAL A 90 11.78 16.45 3.87
CA VAL A 90 10.89 15.27 3.78
C VAL A 90 10.01 15.37 2.54
N LEU A 91 9.43 16.54 2.27
CA LEU A 91 8.60 16.74 1.08
C LEU A 91 9.40 16.58 -0.21
N ALA A 92 10.61 17.12 -0.28
CA ALA A 92 11.48 16.98 -1.44
C ALA A 92 11.85 15.50 -1.71
N ALA A 93 12.11 14.72 -0.65
CA ALA A 93 12.49 13.33 -0.77
C ALA A 93 11.31 12.37 -1.04
N ARG A 94 10.13 12.64 -0.46
CA ARG A 94 9.02 11.67 -0.39
C ARG A 94 7.75 12.11 -1.13
N LEU A 95 7.62 13.40 -1.45
CA LEU A 95 6.51 13.99 -2.19
C LEU A 95 7.06 14.94 -3.28
N PRO A 96 7.78 14.39 -4.28
CA PRO A 96 8.66 15.17 -5.17
C PRO A 96 7.93 16.27 -5.94
N VAL A 97 6.66 16.07 -6.31
CA VAL A 97 5.83 17.12 -6.93
C VAL A 97 5.65 18.30 -6.00
N LEU A 98 5.28 18.03 -4.74
CA LEU A 98 5.08 19.06 -3.73
C LEU A 98 6.40 19.75 -3.35
N GLY A 99 7.48 18.99 -3.21
CA GLY A 99 8.82 19.55 -2.98
C GLY A 99 9.29 20.45 -4.12
N ALA A 100 9.03 20.07 -5.38
CA ALA A 100 9.36 20.89 -6.55
C ALA A 100 8.47 22.13 -6.69
N GLU A 101 7.21 22.09 -6.24
CA GLU A 101 6.35 23.28 -6.18
C GLU A 101 6.88 24.29 -5.16
N LEU A 102 7.33 23.82 -4.00
CA LEU A 102 7.92 24.68 -2.97
C LEU A 102 9.24 25.32 -3.38
N SER A 103 10.08 24.61 -4.15
CA SER A 103 11.36 25.16 -4.60
C SER A 103 11.23 26.22 -5.70
N LYS A 104 10.11 26.22 -6.44
CA LYS A 104 9.79 27.22 -7.47
C LYS A 104 9.09 28.46 -6.89
N GLY A 105 8.52 28.34 -5.70
CA GLY A 105 7.67 29.35 -5.05
C GLY A 105 8.32 30.08 -3.88
N THR A 106 9.59 30.50 -3.99
CA THR A 106 10.25 31.34 -2.97
C THR A 106 10.11 32.83 -3.32
N THR A 107 8.90 33.37 -3.22
CA THR A 107 8.75 34.80 -2.94
C THR A 107 8.66 34.96 -1.43
N ALA A 108 9.72 35.51 -0.84
CA ALA A 108 9.76 35.88 0.57
C ALA A 108 8.50 36.69 0.93
N GLY A 109 7.64 36.12 1.79
CA GLY A 109 6.53 36.86 2.38
C GLY A 109 5.22 36.10 2.56
N ASP A 110 4.95 35.01 1.82
CA ASP A 110 3.69 34.29 1.97
C ASP A 110 3.90 33.00 2.78
N SER A 111 3.52 33.06 4.06
CA SER A 111 3.85 32.05 5.07
C SER A 111 2.98 30.79 5.01
N CYS A 112 2.12 30.64 3.99
CA CYS A 112 1.19 29.52 3.91
C CYS A 112 0.88 29.06 2.48
N THR A 113 1.26 27.82 2.14
CA THR A 113 0.97 27.19 0.84
C THR A 113 -0.43 26.57 0.85
N ARG A 114 -1.33 27.02 -0.02
CA ARG A 114 -2.70 26.49 -0.08
C ARG A 114 -2.79 25.23 -0.96
N ILE A 115 -3.40 24.17 -0.43
CA ILE A 115 -3.71 22.95 -1.19
C ILE A 115 -5.23 22.82 -1.33
N ASP A 116 -5.72 23.05 -2.55
CA ASP A 116 -7.14 22.89 -2.89
C ASP A 116 -7.46 21.47 -3.38
N GLY A 117 -8.72 21.06 -3.24
CA GLY A 117 -9.22 19.78 -3.78
C GLY A 117 -8.77 18.52 -3.02
N VAL A 118 -8.09 18.67 -1.89
CA VAL A 118 -7.68 17.56 -1.00
C VAL A 118 -8.38 17.73 0.35
N LEU A 119 -8.96 16.65 0.86
CA LEU A 119 -9.56 16.67 2.19
C LEU A 119 -8.47 16.77 3.28
N PRO A 120 -8.69 17.50 4.39
CA PRO A 120 -7.67 17.65 5.42
C PRO A 120 -7.17 16.31 5.99
N GLN A 121 -8.06 15.32 6.15
CA GLN A 121 -7.70 13.98 6.62
C GLN A 121 -6.84 13.21 5.61
N VAL A 122 -7.07 13.40 4.32
CA VAL A 122 -6.28 12.78 3.24
C VAL A 122 -4.89 13.38 3.19
N PHE A 123 -4.79 14.71 3.34
CA PHE A 123 -3.50 15.39 3.41
C PHE A 123 -2.70 15.00 4.66
N MET A 124 -3.37 14.83 5.81
CA MET A 124 -2.74 14.31 7.01
C MET A 124 -2.18 12.90 6.82
N SER A 125 -2.96 12.00 6.20
CA SER A 125 -2.49 10.64 5.87
C SER A 125 -1.32 10.65 4.90
N LEU A 126 -1.33 11.55 3.90
CA LEU A 126 -0.23 11.72 2.96
C LEU A 126 1.06 12.17 3.66
N LEU A 127 0.96 13.17 4.55
CA LEU A 127 2.11 13.61 5.34
C LEU A 127 2.61 12.48 6.24
N HIS A 128 1.73 11.79 6.96
CA HIS A 128 2.15 10.67 7.79
C HIS A 128 2.86 9.58 6.99
N PHE A 129 2.34 9.24 5.80
CA PHE A 129 2.99 8.31 4.88
C PHE A 129 4.37 8.80 4.43
N ALA A 130 4.52 10.09 4.16
CA ALA A 130 5.82 10.65 3.80
C ALA A 130 6.87 10.47 4.90
N TYR A 131 6.48 10.63 6.18
CA TYR A 131 7.39 10.45 7.31
C TYR A 131 7.64 8.98 7.67
N THR A 132 6.60 8.15 7.66
CA THR A 132 6.67 6.80 8.28
C THR A 132 6.58 5.66 7.28
N GLY A 133 6.16 5.91 6.04
CA GLY A 133 5.82 4.87 5.08
C GLY A 133 4.52 4.11 5.40
N PHE A 134 3.80 4.49 6.46
CA PHE A 134 2.56 3.84 6.91
C PHE A 134 1.36 4.80 6.87
N LEU A 135 0.16 4.23 6.79
CA LEU A 135 -1.11 4.97 6.81
C LEU A 135 -1.81 4.84 8.17
N VAL A 136 -2.35 5.94 8.69
CA VAL A 136 -2.95 5.98 10.05
C VAL A 136 -4.46 5.75 10.07
N TYR A 137 -5.14 5.77 8.92
CA TYR A 137 -6.60 5.93 8.90
C TYR A 137 -7.30 5.09 7.83
N MET A 138 -6.80 3.88 7.56
CA MET A 138 -7.41 3.01 6.55
C MET A 138 -8.23 1.85 7.15
N ASP A 139 -8.38 1.75 8.47
CA ASP A 139 -9.15 0.66 9.07
C ASP A 139 -10.51 1.19 9.59
N GLY A 140 -11.60 0.82 8.92
CA GLY A 140 -12.97 1.21 9.31
C GLY A 140 -13.98 1.21 8.16
N VAL A 141 -15.26 1.53 8.45
CA VAL A 141 -16.37 1.51 7.47
C VAL A 141 -16.18 2.49 6.31
N GLU A 142 -15.41 3.57 6.51
CA GLU A 142 -15.13 4.59 5.50
C GLU A 142 -13.86 4.31 4.68
N GLU A 143 -13.21 3.16 4.91
CA GLU A 143 -11.96 2.73 4.25
C GLU A 143 -12.01 2.86 2.71
N PRO A 144 -13.08 2.46 2.00
CA PRO A 144 -13.12 2.59 0.53
C PRO A 144 -13.17 4.04 0.07
N MET A 145 -13.97 4.87 0.74
CA MET A 145 -14.09 6.30 0.42
C MET A 145 -12.76 7.02 0.66
N MET A 146 -12.08 6.67 1.75
CA MET A 146 -10.74 7.18 2.05
C MET A 146 -9.71 6.73 1.02
N ALA A 147 -9.73 5.46 0.60
CA ALA A 147 -8.85 4.94 -0.43
C ALA A 147 -9.06 5.64 -1.78
N GLU A 148 -10.29 5.96 -2.18
CA GLU A 148 -10.59 6.74 -3.39
C GLU A 148 -9.94 8.13 -3.36
N HIS A 149 -10.12 8.86 -2.24
CA HIS A 149 -9.55 10.20 -2.11
C HIS A 149 -8.02 10.17 -1.98
N LEU A 150 -7.47 9.16 -1.32
CA LEU A 150 -6.05 9.00 -1.14
C LEU A 150 -5.36 8.56 -2.44
N LEU A 151 -6.02 7.74 -3.27
CA LEU A 151 -5.55 7.42 -4.62
C LEU A 151 -5.42 8.69 -5.47
N ALA A 152 -6.43 9.57 -5.41
CA ALA A 152 -6.39 10.85 -6.11
C ALA A 152 -5.24 11.76 -5.64
N ALA A 153 -4.95 11.76 -4.33
CA ALA A 153 -3.81 12.49 -3.78
C ALA A 153 -2.46 11.85 -4.18
N ALA A 154 -2.36 10.53 -4.14
CA ALA A 154 -1.15 9.79 -4.50
C ALA A 154 -0.78 9.99 -5.98
N ASP A 155 -1.77 9.97 -6.88
CA ASP A 155 -1.59 10.30 -8.30
C ASP A 155 -1.13 11.76 -8.49
N ARG A 156 -1.77 12.70 -7.77
CA ARG A 156 -1.41 14.13 -7.83
C ARG A 156 0.01 14.42 -7.35
N PHE A 157 0.44 13.81 -6.24
CA PHE A 157 1.73 14.09 -5.61
C PHE A 157 2.83 13.08 -5.99
N SER A 158 2.53 12.20 -6.95
CA SER A 158 3.43 11.17 -7.51
C SER A 158 4.04 10.26 -6.46
N THR A 159 3.18 9.62 -5.68
CA THR A 159 3.55 8.68 -4.62
C THR A 159 3.12 7.27 -5.00
N GLU A 160 3.90 6.60 -5.87
CA GLU A 160 3.54 5.29 -6.44
C GLU A 160 3.32 4.20 -5.37
N GLU A 161 4.14 4.17 -4.31
CA GLU A 161 3.95 3.21 -3.21
C GLU A 161 2.59 3.38 -2.53
N LEU A 162 2.19 4.63 -2.27
CA LEU A 162 0.89 4.93 -1.67
C LEU A 162 -0.25 4.59 -2.62
N LYS A 163 -0.04 4.81 -3.92
CA LYS A 163 -0.98 4.48 -4.97
C LYS A 163 -1.29 2.98 -4.95
N LEU A 164 -0.26 2.12 -4.94
CA LEU A 164 -0.43 0.66 -4.85
C LEU A 164 -1.22 0.23 -3.61
N ILE A 165 -0.94 0.83 -2.45
CA ILE A 165 -1.69 0.54 -1.22
C ILE A 165 -3.18 0.89 -1.39
N CYS A 166 -3.49 2.04 -1.98
CA CYS A 166 -4.87 2.43 -2.24
C CYS A 166 -5.56 1.49 -3.24
N GLU A 167 -4.83 1.06 -4.28
CA GLU A 167 -5.33 0.11 -5.27
C GLU A 167 -5.69 -1.24 -4.64
N GLU A 168 -4.82 -1.80 -3.79
CA GLU A 168 -5.09 -3.04 -3.06
C GLU A 168 -6.38 -2.94 -2.22
N LYS A 169 -6.57 -1.84 -1.50
CA LYS A 169 -7.77 -1.62 -0.69
C LYS A 169 -9.04 -1.52 -1.53
N LEU A 170 -8.96 -0.88 -2.70
CA LEU A 170 -10.09 -0.78 -3.62
C LEU A 170 -10.45 -2.11 -4.28
N ILE A 171 -9.45 -2.95 -4.57
CA ILE A 171 -9.68 -4.31 -5.10
C ILE A 171 -10.46 -5.17 -4.08
N ARG A 172 -10.19 -5.03 -2.78
CA ARG A 172 -10.90 -5.80 -1.72
C ARG A 172 -12.40 -5.54 -1.66
N VAL A 173 -12.86 -4.40 -2.17
CA VAL A 173 -14.29 -4.03 -2.20
C VAL A 173 -14.89 -4.13 -3.59
N LEU A 174 -14.16 -4.72 -4.54
CA LEU A 174 -14.63 -4.97 -5.90
C LEU A 174 -15.75 -6.01 -5.90
N ASN A 175 -16.90 -5.64 -6.45
CA ASN A 175 -18.06 -6.48 -6.65
C ASN A 175 -18.93 -5.90 -7.79
N ASP A 176 -20.03 -6.57 -8.12
CA ASP A 176 -20.93 -6.16 -9.21
C ASP A 176 -21.43 -4.71 -9.11
N ASP A 177 -21.67 -4.22 -7.89
CA ASP A 177 -22.17 -2.86 -7.63
C ASP A 177 -21.05 -1.81 -7.71
N THR A 178 -19.81 -2.17 -7.39
CA THR A 178 -18.68 -1.23 -7.28
C THR A 178 -17.76 -1.22 -8.50
N ALA A 179 -17.74 -2.29 -9.30
CA ALA A 179 -16.78 -2.49 -10.39
C ALA A 179 -16.75 -1.34 -11.40
N ALA A 180 -17.91 -0.87 -11.85
CA ALA A 180 -17.98 0.24 -12.81
C ALA A 180 -17.41 1.55 -12.23
N LYS A 181 -17.67 1.82 -10.94
CA LYS A 181 -17.17 3.02 -10.25
C LYS A 181 -15.65 2.94 -10.09
N ILE A 182 -15.14 1.80 -9.61
CA ILE A 182 -13.72 1.58 -9.35
C ILE A 182 -12.91 1.60 -10.65
N LEU A 183 -13.40 0.98 -11.73
CA LEU A 183 -12.74 1.02 -13.03
C LEU A 183 -12.60 2.47 -13.56
N LYS A 184 -13.66 3.27 -13.44
CA LYS A 184 -13.62 4.69 -13.82
C LYS A 184 -12.59 5.46 -13.00
N LEU A 185 -12.50 5.15 -11.71
CA LEU A 185 -11.53 5.75 -10.79
C LEU A 185 -10.08 5.35 -11.17
N ALA A 186 -9.86 4.08 -11.48
CA ALA A 186 -8.56 3.55 -11.91
C ALA A 186 -8.05 4.21 -13.19
N VAL A 187 -8.92 4.35 -14.19
CA VAL A 187 -8.58 5.05 -15.45
C VAL A 187 -8.28 6.53 -15.19
N ARG A 188 -9.09 7.20 -14.36
CA ARG A 188 -8.91 8.62 -14.04
C ARG A 188 -7.56 8.92 -13.38
N HIS A 189 -7.14 8.05 -12.47
CA HIS A 189 -5.91 8.22 -11.69
C HIS A 189 -4.73 7.39 -12.20
N ARG A 190 -4.80 6.90 -13.45
CA ARG A 190 -3.70 6.17 -14.11
C ARG A 190 -3.17 5.00 -13.28
N SER A 191 -4.10 4.29 -12.64
CA SER A 191 -3.83 3.13 -11.79
C SER A 191 -3.92 1.86 -12.61
N SER A 192 -2.79 1.38 -13.11
CA SER A 192 -2.75 0.22 -14.01
C SER A 192 -3.16 -1.06 -13.30
N PHE A 193 -2.68 -1.29 -12.08
CA PHE A 193 -2.93 -2.53 -11.34
C PHE A 193 -4.41 -2.65 -10.93
N LEU A 194 -5.01 -1.58 -10.43
CA LEU A 194 -6.45 -1.51 -10.16
C LEU A 194 -7.30 -1.66 -11.43
N ARG A 195 -6.86 -1.06 -12.54
CA ARG A 195 -7.57 -1.16 -13.82
C ARG A 195 -7.57 -2.59 -14.34
N GLU A 196 -6.43 -3.27 -14.29
CA GLU A 196 -6.30 -4.68 -14.71
C GLU A 196 -7.18 -5.57 -13.83
N ALA A 197 -7.11 -5.43 -12.51
CA ALA A 197 -7.99 -6.18 -11.60
C ALA A 197 -9.48 -5.98 -11.88
N CYS A 198 -9.90 -4.75 -12.25
CA CYS A 198 -11.28 -4.49 -12.65
C CYS A 198 -11.67 -5.16 -13.98
N ILE A 199 -10.76 -5.22 -14.95
CA ILE A 199 -11.01 -5.88 -16.24
C ILE A 199 -11.16 -7.39 -16.02
N ASP A 200 -10.22 -8.00 -15.29
CA ASP A 200 -10.24 -9.43 -14.98
C ASP A 200 -11.55 -9.83 -14.29
N PHE A 201 -11.98 -9.06 -13.28
CA PHE A 201 -13.24 -9.29 -12.58
C PHE A 201 -14.47 -9.23 -13.52
N LEU A 202 -14.52 -8.26 -14.44
CA LEU A 202 -15.64 -8.10 -15.37
C LEU A 202 -15.68 -9.22 -16.42
N GLU A 203 -14.52 -9.69 -16.87
CA GLU A 203 -14.41 -10.82 -17.79
C GLU A 203 -14.86 -12.14 -17.14
N GLU A 204 -14.48 -12.39 -15.88
CA GLU A 204 -14.93 -13.54 -15.10
C GLU A 204 -16.45 -13.53 -14.88
N ALA A 205 -17.02 -12.39 -14.51
CA ALA A 205 -18.46 -12.23 -14.31
C ALA A 205 -19.26 -12.51 -15.59
N ALA A 206 -18.79 -12.02 -16.74
CA ALA A 206 -19.40 -12.27 -18.03
C ALA A 206 -19.33 -13.76 -18.42
N CYS A 207 -18.20 -14.42 -18.18
CA CYS A 207 -18.04 -15.86 -18.42
C CYS A 207 -19.00 -16.70 -17.58
N LEU A 208 -19.17 -16.36 -16.29
CA LEU A 208 -20.10 -17.03 -15.38
C LEU A 208 -21.56 -16.90 -15.85
N GLN A 209 -21.99 -15.70 -16.25
CA GLN A 209 -23.35 -15.50 -16.77
C GLN A 209 -23.61 -16.29 -18.06
N ALA A 210 -22.63 -16.35 -18.97
CA ALA A 210 -22.74 -17.13 -20.19
C ALA A 210 -22.88 -18.62 -19.91
N ALA A 211 -22.14 -19.17 -18.94
CA ALA A 211 -22.25 -20.56 -18.52
C ALA A 211 -23.63 -20.86 -17.90
N MET A 212 -24.14 -19.98 -17.04
CA MET A 212 -25.45 -20.14 -16.39
C MET A 212 -26.64 -20.02 -17.36
N ALA A 213 -26.47 -19.35 -18.50
CA ALA A 213 -27.51 -19.21 -19.53
C ALA A 213 -27.59 -20.40 -20.52
N MET A 214 -26.66 -21.35 -20.41
CA MET A 214 -26.63 -22.56 -21.26
C MET A 214 -27.33 -23.78 -20.63
N ASP A 215 -27.88 -23.64 -19.42
CA ASP A 215 -28.74 -24.62 -18.73
C ASP A 215 -30.24 -24.27 -18.86
#